data_AF-A0A5P9PK63-F1
#
_entry.id   AF-A0A5P9PK63-F1
#
_cell.length_a   1.000
_cell.length_b   1.000
_cell.length_c   1.000
_cell.angle_alpha   90.00
_cell.angle_beta   90.00
_cell.angle_gamma   90.00
#
_symmetry.space_group_name_H-M   'P 1'
#
loop_
_entity.id
_entity.type
_entity.pdbx_description
1 polymer ?
#
loop_
_entity_poly.entity_id
_entity_poly.type
_entity_poly.pdbx_seq_one_letter_code
_entity_poly.pdbx_strand_id
1 'polypeptide(L)'
;MAGLVVEHEVVEVIVGLPRTLADRHGAAAVIAVEYGELLAERVAPVPVRFADERLTTVTASRMLSQRGVKGRKQRAVVDQAAAVEILQGWLDGRAAFRARKGES
;
A
#
# COMPACT_ATOMS: atom_id res chain seq x y z
N MET A 1 -7.04 13.03 5.19
CA MET A 1 -6.04 12.42 4.30
C MET A 1 -5.36 13.48 3.43
N ALA A 2 -6.08 14.24 2.60
CA ALA A 2 -5.48 15.39 1.89
C ALA A 2 -4.80 16.41 2.82
N GLY A 3 -5.39 16.73 3.98
CA GLY A 3 -4.73 17.57 4.99
C GLY A 3 -3.42 17.01 5.55
N LEU A 4 -3.31 15.68 5.68
CA LEU A 4 -2.09 15.01 6.17
C LEU A 4 -0.95 15.07 5.15
N VAL A 5 -1.28 15.08 3.85
CA VAL A 5 -0.29 15.20 2.77
C VAL A 5 0.40 16.56 2.84
N VAL A 6 -0.38 17.62 3.05
CA VAL A 6 0.14 18.98 3.19
C VAL A 6 0.91 19.14 4.51
N GLU A 7 0.35 18.64 5.62
CA GLU A 7 0.95 18.75 6.95
C GLU A 7 2.30 18.02 7.07
N HIS A 8 2.45 16.87 6.41
CA HIS A 8 3.68 16.07 6.45
C HIS A 8 4.60 16.27 5.23
N GLU A 9 4.33 17.27 4.39
CA GLU A 9 5.11 17.54 3.16
C GLU A 9 5.34 16.28 2.31
N VAL A 10 4.29 15.47 2.15
CA VAL A 10 4.40 14.17 1.49
C VAL A 10 4.75 14.38 0.02
N VAL A 11 5.87 13.80 -0.40
CA VAL A 11 6.38 13.90 -1.77
C VAL A 11 5.77 12.87 -2.73
N GLU A 12 5.17 11.81 -2.20
CA GLU A 12 4.53 10.73 -2.97
C GLU A 12 3.63 9.88 -2.08
N VAL A 13 2.49 9.45 -2.61
CA VAL A 13 1.55 8.54 -1.93
C VAL A 13 1.58 7.17 -2.58
N ILE A 14 1.67 6.11 -1.77
CA ILE A 14 1.64 4.72 -2.25
C ILE A 14 0.32 4.07 -1.86
N VAL A 15 -0.37 3.48 -2.84
CA VAL A 15 -1.60 2.71 -2.66
C VAL A 15 -1.30 1.24 -3.00
N GLY A 16 -1.66 0.34 -2.11
CA GLY A 16 -1.52 -1.10 -2.36
C GLY A 16 -2.52 -1.60 -3.40
N LEU A 17 -2.06 -2.46 -4.32
CA LEU A 17 -2.90 -3.16 -5.28
C LEU A 17 -2.97 -4.65 -4.93
N PRO A 18 -4.11 -5.14 -4.43
CA PRO A 18 -4.28 -6.56 -4.14
C PRO A 18 -4.32 -7.35 -5.45
N ARG A 19 -3.26 -8.11 -5.74
CA ARG A 19 -3.31 -9.14 -6.77
C ARG A 19 -3.79 -10.44 -6.18
N THR A 20 -4.97 -10.88 -6.57
CA THR A 20 -5.38 -12.26 -6.32
C THR A 20 -4.42 -13.21 -7.06
N LEU A 21 -4.04 -14.30 -6.39
CA LEU A 21 -3.24 -15.40 -6.95
C LEU A 21 -3.86 -16.07 -8.20
N ALA A 22 -5.10 -15.72 -8.53
CA ALA A 22 -5.71 -16.03 -9.82
C ALA A 22 -5.68 -14.76 -10.68
N ASP A 23 -5.18 -14.89 -11.90
CA ASP A 23 -4.91 -13.90 -12.95
C ASP A 23 -6.15 -13.10 -13.45
N ARG A 24 -7.11 -12.82 -12.56
CA ARG A 24 -8.26 -11.96 -12.79
C ARG A 24 -8.21 -10.83 -11.76
N HIS A 25 -8.14 -9.60 -12.24
CA HIS A 25 -8.32 -8.41 -11.41
C HIS A 25 -9.67 -8.52 -10.66
N GLY A 26 -9.64 -8.89 -9.38
CA GLY A 26 -10.84 -9.01 -8.56
C GLY A 26 -11.45 -7.64 -8.23
N ALA A 27 -12.69 -7.62 -7.73
CA ALA A 27 -13.40 -6.39 -7.33
C ALA A 27 -12.59 -5.50 -6.37
N ALA A 28 -11.74 -6.10 -5.52
CA ALA A 28 -10.85 -5.38 -4.62
C ALA A 28 -9.78 -4.54 -5.36
N ALA A 29 -9.24 -5.05 -6.47
CA ALA A 29 -8.27 -4.31 -7.27
C ALA A 29 -8.93 -3.11 -7.98
N VAL A 30 -10.16 -3.29 -8.48
CA VAL A 30 -10.96 -2.20 -9.08
C VAL A 30 -11.20 -1.09 -8.06
N ILE A 31 -11.67 -1.44 -6.86
CA ILE A 31 -11.90 -0.47 -5.78
C ILE A 31 -10.60 0.26 -5.40
N ALA A 32 -9.47 -0.45 -5.33
CA ALA A 32 -8.18 0.15 -5.00
C ALA A 32 -7.71 1.15 -6.08
N VAL A 33 -7.92 0.83 -7.36
CA VAL A 33 -7.61 1.73 -8.48
C VAL A 33 -8.50 2.97 -8.45
N GLU A 34 -9.83 2.79 -8.39
CA GLU A 34 -10.79 3.91 -8.32
C GLU A 34 -10.49 4.83 -7.13
N TYR A 35 -10.17 4.25 -5.98
CA TYR A 35 -9.75 5.01 -4.80
C TYR A 35 -8.46 5.80 -5.05
N GLY A 36 -7.45 5.17 -5.66
CA GLY A 36 -6.17 5.81 -5.97
C GLY A 36 -6.31 6.98 -6.95
N GLU A 37 -7.17 6.84 -7.97
CA GLU A 37 -7.48 7.90 -8.93
C GLU A 37 -8.17 9.09 -8.25
N LEU A 38 -9.21 8.80 -7.46
CA LEU A 38 -9.93 9.81 -6.68
C LEU A 38 -9.04 10.50 -5.63
N LEU A 39 -8.02 9.80 -5.12
CA LEU A 39 -7.04 10.36 -4.21
C LEU A 39 -6.07 11.28 -4.95
N ALA A 40 -5.59 10.87 -6.14
CA ALA A 40 -4.65 11.63 -6.96
C ALA A 40 -5.19 13.02 -7.30
N GLU A 41 -6.48 13.12 -7.67
CA GLU A 41 -7.14 14.40 -7.92
C GLU A 41 -7.14 15.32 -6.68
N ARG A 42 -7.27 14.73 -5.49
CA ARG A 42 -7.36 15.48 -4.21
C ARG A 42 -6.00 15.89 -3.64
N VAL A 43 -4.93 15.20 -3.99
CA VAL A 43 -3.58 15.44 -3.44
C VAL A 43 -2.63 16.07 -4.46
N ALA A 44 -3.10 16.37 -5.67
CA ALA A 44 -2.32 17.05 -6.69
C ALA A 44 -1.63 18.31 -6.11
N PRO A 45 -0.35 18.55 -6.41
CA PRO A 45 0.47 17.87 -7.42
C PRO A 45 1.21 16.62 -6.93
N VAL A 46 0.95 16.13 -5.71
CA VAL A 46 1.65 14.97 -5.14
C VAL A 46 1.29 13.71 -5.94
N PRO A 47 2.26 12.97 -6.49
CA PRO A 47 1.99 11.77 -7.26
C PRO A 47 1.42 10.66 -6.38
N VAL A 48 0.44 9.93 -6.91
CA VAL A 48 -0.05 8.67 -6.34
C VAL A 48 0.48 7.52 -7.19
N ARG A 49 1.13 6.54 -6.55
CA ARG A 49 1.63 5.32 -7.20
C ARG A 49 1.01 4.09 -6.58
N PHE A 50 0.95 3.03 -7.38
CA PHE A 50 0.46 1.75 -6.96
C PHE A 50 1.60 0.76 -6.71
N ALA A 51 1.53 0.02 -5.61
CA ALA A 51 2.49 -1.02 -5.24
C ALA A 51 1.82 -2.40 -5.24
N ASP A 52 2.47 -3.40 -5.81
CA ASP A 52 1.93 -4.77 -5.95
C ASP A 52 1.95 -5.51 -4.60
N GLU A 53 0.78 -5.89 -4.09
CA GLU A 53 0.64 -6.68 -2.87
C GLU A 53 0.72 -8.18 -3.18
N ARG A 54 1.90 -8.69 -3.56
CA ARG A 54 2.08 -10.13 -3.82
C ARG A 54 2.18 -11.00 -2.55
N LEU A 55 2.31 -10.42 -1.35
CA LEU A 55 2.71 -11.23 -0.18
C LEU A 55 2.14 -10.82 1.19
N THR A 56 1.12 -9.96 1.27
CA THR A 56 0.73 -9.38 2.57
C THR A 56 -0.53 -10.00 3.16
N THR A 57 -1.47 -10.52 2.36
CA THR A 57 -2.77 -10.99 2.89
C THR A 57 -2.66 -12.27 3.73
N VAL A 58 -1.77 -13.20 3.36
CA VAL A 58 -1.59 -14.45 4.12
C VAL A 58 -0.81 -14.21 5.41
N THR A 59 0.22 -13.36 5.39
CA THR A 59 1.05 -13.04 6.56
C THR A 59 0.30 -12.17 7.57
N ALA A 60 -0.44 -11.16 7.09
CA ALA A 60 -1.27 -10.30 7.93
C ALA A 60 -2.39 -11.09 8.63
N SER A 61 -3.06 -12.00 7.91
CA SER A 61 -4.11 -12.86 8.47
C SER A 61 -3.58 -13.88 9.50
N ARG A 62 -2.30 -14.31 9.37
CA ARG A 62 -1.63 -15.18 10.36
C ARG A 62 -1.16 -14.45 11.61
N MET A 63 -0.69 -13.20 11.49
CA MET A 63 -0.37 -12.36 12.66
C MET A 63 -1.62 -11.98 13.46
N LEU A 64 -2.75 -11.88 12.76
CA LEU A 64 -4.06 -11.54 13.28
C LEU A 64 -4.67 -12.55 14.26
N SER A 65 -4.47 -13.85 14.01
CA SER A 65 -5.05 -14.91 14.82
C SER A 65 -4.33 -15.12 16.16
N GLN A 66 -3.15 -14.53 16.36
CA GLN A 66 -2.28 -14.85 17.50
C GLN A 66 -2.37 -13.91 18.72
N ARG A 67 -3.08 -12.76 18.65
CA ARG A 67 -2.97 -11.71 19.70
C ARG A 67 -4.23 -11.34 20.49
N GLY A 68 -5.34 -12.07 20.37
CA GLY A 68 -6.49 -11.92 21.30
C GLY A 68 -7.23 -10.57 21.28
N VAL A 69 -6.90 -9.66 20.34
CA VAL A 69 -7.60 -8.38 20.17
C VAL A 69 -8.81 -8.63 19.27
N LYS A 70 -10.03 -8.31 19.73
CA LYS A 70 -11.28 -8.55 18.97
C LYS A 70 -11.75 -7.30 18.22
N GLY A 71 -12.24 -7.48 16.99
CA GLY A 71 -13.09 -6.50 16.29
C GLY A 71 -12.36 -5.32 15.64
N ARG A 72 -12.94 -4.11 15.69
CA ARG A 72 -12.49 -2.93 14.92
C ARG A 72 -11.05 -2.48 15.24
N LYS A 73 -10.60 -2.63 16.49
CA LYS A 73 -9.23 -2.30 16.91
C LYS A 73 -8.19 -3.23 16.26
N GLN A 74 -8.54 -4.50 16.14
CA GLN A 74 -7.70 -5.49 15.46
C GLN A 74 -7.55 -5.14 13.99
N ARG A 75 -8.65 -4.76 13.32
CA ARG A 75 -8.61 -4.32 11.91
C ARG A 75 -7.73 -3.09 11.69
N ALA A 76 -7.84 -2.07 12.54
CA ALA A 76 -7.02 -0.85 12.41
C ALA A 76 -5.51 -1.13 12.54
N VAL A 77 -5.11 -2.01 13.47
CA VAL A 77 -3.70 -2.40 13.65
C VAL A 77 -3.17 -3.16 12.43
N VAL A 78 -4.01 -3.99 11.83
CA VAL A 78 -3.66 -4.76 10.61
C VAL A 78 -3.51 -3.86 9.42
N ASP A 79 -4.46 -2.94 9.24
CA ASP A 79 -4.44 -2.01 8.13
C ASP A 79 -3.15 -1.16 8.18
N GLN A 80 -2.73 -0.73 9.38
CA GLN A 80 -1.45 -0.04 9.58
C GLN A 80 -0.24 -0.93 9.28
N ALA A 81 -0.21 -2.16 9.80
CA ALA A 81 0.88 -3.09 9.53
C ALA A 81 1.02 -3.39 8.03
N ALA A 82 -0.10 -3.63 7.34
CA ALA A 82 -0.13 -3.83 5.90
C ALA A 82 0.41 -2.60 5.15
N ALA A 83 0.00 -1.38 5.54
CA ALA A 83 0.50 -0.16 4.93
C ALA A 83 2.02 0.01 5.07
N VAL A 84 2.59 -0.35 6.23
CA VAL A 84 4.05 -0.33 6.44
C VAL A 84 4.74 -1.32 5.51
N GLU A 85 4.27 -2.57 5.44
CA GLU A 85 4.86 -3.61 4.57
C GLU A 85 4.83 -3.20 3.09
N ILE A 86 3.71 -2.62 2.63
CA ILE A 86 3.58 -2.12 1.26
C ILE A 86 4.62 -1.03 0.97
N LEU A 87 4.79 -0.08 1.90
CA LEU A 87 5.75 0.99 1.74
C LEU A 87 7.19 0.45 1.73
N GLN A 88 7.53 -0.49 2.61
CA GLN A 88 8.85 -1.11 2.63
C GLN A 88 9.14 -1.84 1.32
N GLY A 89 8.21 -2.67 0.83
CA GLY A 89 8.38 -3.37 -0.45
C GLY A 89 8.58 -2.42 -1.64
N TRP A 90 7.89 -1.28 -1.65
CA TRP A 90 8.10 -0.26 -2.67
C TRP A 90 9.48 0.43 -2.56
N LEU A 91 9.92 0.76 -1.34
CA LEU A 91 11.23 1.37 -1.10
C LEU A 91 12.38 0.44 -1.50
N ASP A 92 12.28 -0.84 -1.18
CA ASP A 92 13.26 -1.87 -1.55
C ASP A 92 13.35 -2.04 -3.07
N GLY A 93 12.19 -2.10 -3.75
CA GLY A 93 12.13 -2.14 -5.21
C GLY A 93 12.78 -0.91 -5.86
N ARG A 94 12.54 0.28 -5.30
CA ARG A 94 13.15 1.53 -5.74
C ARG A 94 14.67 1.55 -5.51
N ALA A 95 15.14 1.09 -4.35
CA ALA A 95 16.56 1.01 -4.05
C ALA A 95 17.29 0.05 -5.01
N ALA A 96 16.72 -1.13 -5.26
CA ALA A 96 17.25 -2.11 -6.19
C ALA A 96 17.27 -1.57 -7.64
N PHE A 97 16.25 -0.83 -8.07
CA PHE A 97 16.24 -0.17 -9.38
C PHE A 97 17.34 0.89 -9.49
N ARG A 98 17.54 1.71 -8.45
CA ARG A 98 18.59 2.75 -8.43
C ARG A 98 19.99 2.15 -8.47
N ALA A 99 20.24 1.06 -7.72
CA ALA A 99 21.51 0.35 -7.75
C ALA A 99 21.85 -0.13 -9.17
N ARG A 100 20.91 -0.79 -9.87
CA ARG A 100 21.12 -1.26 -11.26
C ARG A 100 21.35 -0.12 -12.26
N LYS A 101 20.77 1.06 -12.04
CA LYS A 101 20.93 2.23 -12.92
C LYS A 101 22.23 3.00 -12.66
N GLY A 102 22.82 2.87 -11.47
CA GLY A 102 24.10 3.50 -11.11
C GLY A 102 25.34 2.71 -11.55
N GLU A 103 25.16 1.47 -12.00
CA GLU A 103 26.22 0.58 -12.52
C GLU A 103 26.35 0.64 -14.06
N SER A 104 25.81 1.67 -14.73
CA SER A 104 25.87 1.88 -16.19
C SER A 104 26.37 3.26 -16.56
#